data_AF-A0A0G1S238-F1
#
_entry.id   AF-A0A0G1S238-F1
#
_cell.length_a   1.000
_cell.length_b   1.000
_cell.length_c   1.000
_cell.angle_alpha   90.00
_cell.angle_beta   90.00
_cell.angle_gamma   90.00
#
_symmetry.space_group_name_H-M   'P 1'
#
loop_
_entity.id
_entity.type
_entity.pdbx_description
1 polymer ?
#
loop_
_entity_poly.entity_id
_entity_poly.type
_entity_poly.pdbx_seq_one_letter_code
_entity_poly.pdbx_strand_id
1 'polypeptide(L)'
;MQLNIASLLTLDYWFGQPPSFRSTTLLVYLLVLGLLFLLGIVCKVIASKQTLPGVRRSLFRRFGTWAIIGALLGMMFVFFRYEYIPFLSNRFWFGLWFIGMVLWAVSLGRAMKIRMSRVESAVALDPFLPKSKK
;
A
#
# COMPACT_ATOMS: atom_id res chain seq x y z
N MET A 1 -20.13 -18.59 -15.11
CA MET A 1 -20.05 -18.62 -13.63
C MET A 1 -21.00 -17.54 -13.11
N GLN A 2 -22.14 -17.92 -12.54
CA GLN A 2 -22.98 -16.96 -11.81
C GLN A 2 -22.24 -16.58 -10.52
N LEU A 3 -21.94 -15.30 -10.33
CA LEU A 3 -21.33 -14.78 -9.11
C LEU A 3 -22.36 -14.83 -7.99
N ASN A 4 -22.33 -15.90 -7.20
CA ASN A 4 -23.16 -16.01 -6.02
C ASN A 4 -22.45 -15.30 -4.85
N ILE A 5 -22.85 -14.07 -4.56
CA ILE A 5 -22.25 -13.23 -3.50
C ILE A 5 -22.37 -13.91 -2.12
N ALA A 6 -23.39 -14.74 -1.91
CA ALA A 6 -23.54 -15.49 -0.66
C ALA A 6 -22.38 -16.46 -0.39
N SER A 7 -21.72 -16.98 -1.45
CA SER A 7 -20.54 -17.85 -1.33
C SER A 7 -19.27 -17.12 -0.88
N LEU A 8 -19.24 -15.78 -0.93
CA LEU A 8 -18.11 -14.97 -0.43
C LEU A 8 -18.18 -14.78 1.09
N LEU A 9 -19.33 -15.02 1.71
CA LEU A 9 -19.55 -14.86 3.16
C LEU A 9 -19.39 -16.18 3.92
N THR A 10 -19.16 -17.32 3.25
CA THR A 10 -18.96 -18.61 3.91
C THR A 10 -17.54 -18.73 4.45
N LEU A 11 -17.41 -19.20 5.69
CA LEU A 11 -16.11 -19.49 6.34
C LEU A 11 -15.27 -20.46 5.51
N ASP A 12 -15.90 -21.45 4.88
CA ASP A 12 -15.25 -22.43 4.01
C ASP A 12 -14.54 -21.80 2.80
N TYR A 13 -15.09 -20.70 2.26
CA TYR A 13 -14.42 -19.97 1.19
C TYR A 13 -13.08 -19.36 1.65
N TRP A 14 -13.01 -18.82 2.86
CA TRP A 14 -11.83 -18.11 3.38
C TRP A 14 -10.76 -19.04 3.94
N PHE A 15 -11.18 -20.14 4.58
CA PHE A 15 -10.32 -21.09 5.27
C PHE A 15 -10.10 -22.40 4.52
N GLY A 16 -10.87 -22.67 3.47
CA GLY A 16 -10.67 -23.81 2.59
C GLY A 16 -9.42 -23.66 1.72
N GLN A 17 -8.82 -24.79 1.37
CA GLN A 17 -7.64 -24.81 0.52
C GLN A 17 -7.96 -24.20 -0.85
N PRO A 18 -7.24 -23.15 -1.25
CA PRO A 18 -7.49 -22.57 -2.55
C PRO A 18 -6.88 -23.44 -3.66
N PRO A 19 -7.45 -23.42 -4.87
CA PRO A 19 -6.84 -24.11 -5.99
C PRO A 19 -5.46 -23.53 -6.29
N SER A 20 -4.60 -24.41 -6.80
CA SER A 20 -3.27 -24.11 -7.33
C SER A 20 -3.30 -22.88 -8.24
N PHE A 21 -2.31 -22.01 -8.12
CA PHE A 21 -2.20 -20.91 -9.08
C PHE A 21 -2.01 -21.46 -10.49
N ARG A 22 -2.84 -20.98 -11.43
CA ARG A 22 -2.52 -21.14 -12.85
C ARG A 22 -1.28 -20.31 -13.16
N SER A 23 -0.41 -20.81 -14.03
CA SER A 23 0.88 -20.17 -14.37
C SER A 23 0.72 -18.71 -14.78
N THR A 24 -0.33 -18.39 -15.54
CA THR A 24 -0.67 -17.01 -15.95
C THR A 24 -1.04 -16.12 -14.75
N THR A 25 -1.84 -16.63 -13.82
CA THR A 25 -2.28 -15.87 -12.64
C THR A 25 -1.09 -15.52 -11.75
N LEU A 26 -0.19 -16.49 -11.52
CA LEU A 26 1.04 -16.27 -10.75
C LEU A 26 1.91 -15.19 -11.39
N LEU A 27 2.11 -15.25 -12.71
CA LEU A 27 2.92 -14.26 -13.44
C LEU A 27 2.32 -12.85 -13.31
N VAL A 28 1.00 -12.71 -13.47
CA VAL A 28 0.31 -11.42 -13.29
C VAL A 28 0.51 -10.88 -11.86
N TYR A 29 0.36 -11.72 -10.83
CA TYR A 29 0.60 -11.29 -9.45
C TYR A 29 2.05 -10.83 -9.24
N LEU A 30 3.03 -11.59 -9.72
CA LEU A 30 4.45 -11.23 -9.62
C LEU A 30 4.77 -9.93 -10.36
N LEU A 31 4.21 -9.73 -11.56
CA LEU A 31 4.39 -8.49 -12.31
C LEU A 31 3.79 -7.29 -11.56
N VAL A 32 2.55 -7.40 -11.09
CA VAL A 32 1.88 -6.30 -10.37
C VAL A 32 2.62 -5.96 -9.08
N LEU A 33 2.99 -6.95 -8.28
CA LEU A 33 3.74 -6.75 -7.03
C LEU A 33 5.16 -6.25 -7.30
N GLY A 34 5.82 -6.75 -8.35
CA GLY A 34 7.14 -6.30 -8.78
C GLY A 34 7.13 -4.83 -9.22
N LEU A 35 6.15 -4.43 -10.03
CA LEU A 35 5.95 -3.03 -10.42
C LEU A 35 5.65 -2.14 -9.21
N LEU A 36 4.81 -2.60 -8.27
CA LEU A 36 4.52 -1.87 -7.03
C LEU A 36 5.78 -1.67 -6.18
N PHE A 37 6.63 -2.70 -6.08
CA PHE A 37 7.90 -2.64 -5.37
C PHE A 37 8.86 -1.63 -6.02
N LEU A 38 9.01 -1.69 -7.35
CA LEU A 38 9.83 -0.74 -8.12
C LEU A 38 9.35 0.71 -7.95
N LEU A 39 8.04 0.94 -8.05
CA LEU A 39 7.44 2.25 -7.79
C LEU A 39 7.74 2.75 -6.38
N GLY A 40 7.70 1.85 -5.39
CA GLY A 40 8.06 2.16 -4.01
C GLY A 40 9.53 2.58 -3.86
N ILE A 41 10.46 1.90 -4.54
CA ILE A 41 11.88 2.28 -4.59
C ILE A 41 12.05 3.65 -5.24
N VAL A 42 11.46 3.86 -6.42
CA VAL A 42 11.53 5.14 -7.15
C VAL A 42 11.02 6.28 -6.27
N CYS A 43 9.90 6.08 -5.55
CA CYS A 43 9.39 7.06 -4.59
C CYS A 43 10.37 7.36 -3.45
N LYS A 44 11.06 6.34 -2.91
CA LYS A 44 12.10 6.56 -1.89
C LYS A 44 13.33 7.31 -2.43
N VAL A 45 13.76 7.00 -3.65
CA VAL A 45 14.87 7.70 -4.33
C VAL A 45 14.51 9.15 -4.62
N ILE A 46 13.28 9.42 -5.06
CA ILE A 46 12.79 10.79 -5.24
C ILE A 46 12.77 11.51 -3.88
N ALA A 47 12.27 10.86 -2.82
CA ALA A 47 12.25 11.43 -1.47
C ALA A 47 13.64 11.64 -0.83
N SER A 48 14.70 11.03 -1.36
CA SER A 48 16.05 11.28 -0.86
C SER A 48 16.64 12.58 -1.40
N LYS A 49 16.15 13.06 -2.55
CA LYS A 49 16.59 14.33 -3.16
C LYS A 49 16.20 15.51 -2.26
N GLN A 50 17.18 16.38 -1.98
CA GLN A 50 17.00 17.56 -1.11
C GLN A 50 16.14 18.67 -1.74
N THR A 51 15.85 18.58 -3.04
CA THR A 51 15.09 19.58 -3.81
C THR A 51 13.59 19.58 -3.54
N LEU A 52 13.07 18.61 -2.77
CA LEU A 52 11.65 18.51 -2.49
C LEU A 52 11.26 19.26 -1.20
N PRO A 53 10.15 20.03 -1.22
CA PRO A 53 9.58 20.61 0.00
C PRO A 53 9.37 19.53 1.07
N GLY A 54 9.62 19.86 2.33
CA GLY A 54 9.58 18.89 3.44
C GLY A 54 8.30 18.07 3.51
N VAL A 55 7.15 18.67 3.15
CA VAL A 55 5.85 17.98 3.08
C VAL A 55 5.84 16.95 1.96
N ARG A 56 6.20 17.34 0.73
CA ARG A 56 6.22 16.46 -0.44
C ARG A 56 7.23 15.31 -0.25
N ARG A 57 8.40 15.62 0.33
CA ARG A 57 9.41 14.63 0.72
C ARG A 57 8.87 13.59 1.70
N SER A 58 8.16 14.04 2.74
CA SER A 58 7.55 13.13 3.71
C SER A 58 6.46 12.25 3.10
N LEU A 59 5.74 12.74 2.08
CA LEU A 59 4.72 11.97 1.37
C LEU A 59 5.35 10.85 0.56
N PHE A 60 6.32 11.16 -0.31
CA PHE A 60 7.03 10.15 -1.10
C PHE A 60 7.71 9.10 -0.23
N ARG A 61 8.27 9.48 0.92
CA ARG A 61 8.84 8.53 1.89
C ARG A 61 7.80 7.56 2.44
N ARG A 62 6.63 8.06 2.86
CA ARG A 62 5.56 7.24 3.43
C ARG A 62 4.91 6.34 2.37
N PHE A 63 4.63 6.88 1.19
CA PHE A 63 4.09 6.11 0.07
C PHE A 63 5.08 5.03 -0.38
N GLY A 64 6.37 5.37 -0.51
CA GLY A 64 7.41 4.41 -0.87
C GLY A 64 7.52 3.27 0.15
N THR A 65 7.45 3.57 1.46
CA THR A 65 7.42 2.54 2.50
C THR A 65 6.16 1.66 2.43
N TRP A 66 4.98 2.26 2.23
CA TRP A 66 3.73 1.52 2.07
C TRP A 66 3.79 0.57 0.85
N ALA A 67 4.26 1.06 -0.30
CA ALA A 67 4.38 0.28 -1.53
C ALA A 67 5.39 -0.86 -1.39
N ILE A 68 6.56 -0.60 -0.79
CA ILE A 68 7.60 -1.62 -0.58
C ILE A 68 7.12 -2.71 0.38
N ILE A 69 6.60 -2.33 1.56
CA ILE A 69 6.12 -3.30 2.57
C ILE A 69 4.92 -4.07 2.01
N GLY A 70 4.01 -3.38 1.33
CA GLY A 70 2.88 -4.00 0.65
C GLY A 70 3.32 -5.04 -0.37
N ALA A 71 4.24 -4.67 -1.26
CA ALA A 71 4.74 -5.59 -2.27
C ALA A 71 5.50 -6.78 -1.66
N LEU A 72 6.34 -6.56 -0.64
CA LEU A 72 7.07 -7.64 0.04
C LEU A 72 6.12 -8.62 0.73
N LEU A 73 5.13 -8.12 1.50
CA LEU A 73 4.13 -8.97 2.13
C LEU A 73 3.29 -9.71 1.09
N GLY A 74 2.88 -9.03 0.02
CA GLY A 74 2.16 -9.64 -1.10
C GLY A 74 2.96 -10.77 -1.75
N MET A 75 4.25 -10.55 -2.01
CA MET A 75 5.15 -11.59 -2.56
C MET A 75 5.30 -12.76 -1.60
N MET A 76 5.44 -12.48 -0.30
CA MET A 76 5.51 -13.52 0.74
C MET A 76 4.25 -14.39 0.77
N PHE A 77 3.06 -13.80 0.66
CA PHE A 77 1.82 -14.57 0.58
C PHE A 77 1.69 -15.38 -0.72
N VAL A 78 2.14 -14.83 -1.85
CA VAL A 78 2.21 -15.57 -3.12
C VAL A 78 3.14 -16.78 -2.97
N PHE A 79 4.29 -16.60 -2.32
CA PHE A 79 5.23 -17.68 -2.02
C PHE A 79 4.63 -18.76 -1.12
N PHE A 80 3.99 -18.40 -0.01
CA PHE A 80 3.32 -19.36 0.88
C PHE A 80 2.23 -20.17 0.19
N ARG A 81 1.56 -19.56 -0.78
CA ARG A 81 0.56 -20.24 -1.60
C ARG A 81 1.17 -21.10 -2.69
N TYR A 82 2.33 -20.74 -3.24
CA TYR A 82 3.08 -21.59 -4.16
C TYR A 82 3.58 -22.87 -3.47
N GLU A 83 4.06 -22.74 -2.23
CA GLU A 83 4.51 -23.86 -1.39
C GLU A 83 3.36 -24.63 -0.70
N TYR A 84 2.10 -24.28 -0.98
CA TYR A 84 0.89 -24.89 -0.39
C TYR A 84 0.95 -25.00 1.15
N ILE A 85 1.49 -24.00 1.83
CA ILE A 85 1.59 -24.04 3.29
C ILE A 85 0.18 -24.09 3.88
N PRO A 86 -0.22 -25.14 4.62
CA PRO A 86 -1.63 -25.44 4.89
C PRO A 86 -2.42 -24.30 5.54
N PHE A 87 -1.80 -23.56 6.45
CA PHE A 87 -2.45 -22.46 7.17
C PHE A 87 -2.21 -21.08 6.55
N LEU A 88 -1.00 -20.83 6.02
CA LEU A 88 -0.58 -19.52 5.51
C LEU A 88 -0.97 -19.28 4.04
N SER A 89 -1.32 -20.34 3.30
CA SER A 89 -1.80 -20.23 1.90
C SER A 89 -3.28 -19.84 1.79
N ASN A 90 -4.01 -19.84 2.91
CA ASN A 90 -5.45 -19.55 2.93
C ASN A 90 -5.79 -18.16 2.41
N ARG A 91 -6.95 -18.07 1.74
CA ARG A 91 -7.46 -16.80 1.16
C ARG A 91 -7.64 -15.72 2.24
N PHE A 92 -7.91 -16.14 3.48
CA PHE A 92 -8.00 -15.26 4.64
C PHE A 92 -6.80 -14.30 4.78
N TRP A 93 -5.56 -14.79 4.67
CA TRP A 93 -4.37 -13.95 4.86
C TRP A 93 -4.22 -12.89 3.76
N PHE A 94 -4.52 -13.27 2.51
CA PHE A 94 -4.56 -12.32 1.40
C PHE A 94 -5.64 -11.25 1.59
N GLY A 95 -6.83 -11.64 2.05
CA GLY A 95 -7.92 -10.72 2.36
C GLY A 95 -7.56 -9.76 3.49
N LEU A 96 -7.02 -10.29 4.59
CA LEU A 96 -6.58 -9.51 5.74
C LEU A 96 -5.46 -8.52 5.36
N TRP A 97 -4.47 -8.97 4.60
CA TRP A 97 -3.43 -8.11 4.04
C TRP A 97 -4.01 -7.01 3.17
N PHE A 98 -4.94 -7.35 2.27
CA PHE A 98 -5.57 -6.36 1.39
C PHE A 98 -6.34 -5.30 2.19
N ILE A 99 -7.12 -5.71 3.19
CA ILE A 99 -7.83 -4.78 4.09
C ILE A 99 -6.81 -3.89 4.84
N GLY A 100 -5.75 -4.47 5.40
CA GLY A 100 -4.69 -3.73 6.06
C GLY A 100 -4.03 -2.70 5.14
N MET A 101 -3.75 -3.07 3.89
CA MET A 101 -3.21 -2.20 2.86
C MET A 101 -4.14 -1.04 2.53
N VAL A 102 -5.45 -1.30 2.40
CA VAL A 102 -6.47 -0.29 2.13
C VAL A 102 -6.61 0.68 3.30
N LEU A 103 -6.73 0.18 4.54
CA LEU A 103 -6.81 1.03 5.73
C LEU A 103 -5.58 1.92 5.88
N TRP A 104 -4.39 1.38 5.59
CA TRP A 104 -3.16 2.15 5.61
C TRP A 104 -3.09 3.18 4.47
N ALA A 105 -3.55 2.84 3.27
CA ALA A 105 -3.66 3.80 2.18
C ALA A 105 -4.62 4.95 2.51
N VAL A 106 -5.75 4.66 3.15
CA VAL A 106 -6.72 5.67 3.60
C VAL A 106 -6.11 6.56 4.68
N SER A 107 -5.42 6.01 5.66
CA SER A 107 -4.77 6.80 6.72
C SER A 107 -3.67 7.69 6.15
N LEU A 108 -2.92 7.20 5.15
CA LEU A 108 -1.96 8.00 4.40
C LEU A 108 -2.67 9.15 3.69
N GLY A 109 -3.73 8.88 2.93
CA GLY A 109 -4.53 9.88 2.21
C GLY A 109 -5.10 10.97 3.12
N ARG A 110 -5.67 10.59 4.27
CA ARG A 110 -6.15 11.53 5.31
C ARG A 110 -5.01 12.40 5.83
N ALA A 111 -3.85 11.80 6.13
CA ALA A 111 -2.68 12.54 6.59
C ALA A 111 -2.14 13.51 5.54
N MET A 112 -2.28 13.20 4.24
CA MET A 112 -1.90 14.11 3.15
C MET A 112 -2.82 15.34 3.12
N LYS A 113 -4.14 15.12 3.16
CA LYS A 113 -5.15 16.19 3.09
C LYS A 113 -4.97 17.21 4.22
N ILE A 114 -4.76 16.72 5.45
CA ILE A 114 -4.56 17.57 6.64
C ILE A 114 -3.25 18.38 6.55
N ARG A 115 -2.18 17.79 6.01
CA ARG A 115 -0.91 18.51 5.87
C ARG A 115 -0.96 19.56 4.77
N MET A 116 -1.64 19.26 3.67
CA MET A 116 -1.78 20.21 2.57
C MET A 116 -2.60 21.43 3.01
N SER A 117 -3.71 21.23 3.74
CA SER A 117 -4.49 22.34 4.29
C SER A 117 -3.68 23.18 5.29
N ARG A 118 -2.84 22.57 6.12
CA ARG A 118 -2.00 23.31 7.08
C ARG A 118 -0.92 24.15 6.38
N VAL A 119 -0.33 23.66 5.29
CA VAL A 119 0.64 24.44 4.51
C VAL A 119 -0.03 25.64 3.87
N GLU A 120 -1.22 25.47 3.31
CA GLU A 120 -2.00 26.56 2.72
C GLU A 120 -2.37 27.62 3.77
N SER A 121 -2.79 27.20 4.97
CA SER A 121 -3.03 28.13 6.07
C SER A 121 -1.76 28.85 6.54
N ALA A 122 -0.61 28.18 6.58
CA ALA A 122 0.65 28.80 6.97
C ALA A 122 1.12 29.84 5.95
N VAL A 123 0.99 29.56 4.65
CA VAL A 123 1.30 30.50 3.57
C VAL A 123 0.31 31.68 3.57
N ALA A 124 -0.97 31.44 3.87
CA ALA A 124 -1.94 32.53 4.00
C ALA A 124 -1.66 33.45 5.21
N LEU A 125 -0.99 32.93 6.23
CA LEU A 125 -0.61 33.67 7.44
C LEU A 125 0.74 34.39 7.32
N ASP A 126 1.60 34.02 6.36
CA ASP A 126 2.92 34.64 6.14
C ASP A 126 2.88 36.18 6.04
N PRO A 127 1.88 36.82 5.38
CA PRO A 127 1.78 38.28 5.36
C PRO A 127 1.53 38.93 6.74
N PHE A 128 0.98 38.17 7.70
CA PHE A 128 0.59 38.65 9.02
C PHE A 128 1.60 38.28 10.12
N LEU A 129 2.62 37.48 9.79
CA LEU A 129 3.67 37.13 10.74
C LEU A 129 4.65 38.30 10.88
N PRO A 130 4.88 38.82 12.09
CA PRO A 130 5.90 39.85 12.29
C PRO A 130 7.24 39.28 11.86
N LYS A 131 7.85 39.89 10.84
CA LYS A 131 9.18 39.49 10.36
C LYS A 131 10.16 39.75 11.49
N SER A 132 10.61 38.67 12.14
CA SER A 132 11.68 38.73 13.13
C SER A 132 12.91 39.34 12.45
N LYS A 133 13.29 40.54 12.86
CA LYS A 133 14.54 41.17 12.44
C LYS A 133 15.67 40.30 12.99
N LYS A 134 16.42 39.66 12.09
CA LYS A 134 17.78 39.19 12.38
C LYS A 134 18.71 40.39 12.50
#